data_AF-F3G9L3-F1
#
_entry.id   AF-F3G9L3-F1
#
_cell.length_a   1.000
_cell.length_b   1.000
_cell.length_c   1.000
_cell.angle_alpha   90.00
_cell.angle_beta   90.00
_cell.angle_gamma   90.00
#
_symmetry.space_group_name_H-M   'P 1'
#
loop_
_entity.id
_entity.type
_entity.pdbx_description
1 polymer ?
#
loop_
_entity_poly.entity_id
_entity_poly.type
_entity_poly.pdbx_seq_one_letter_code
_entity_poly.pdbx_strand_id
1 'polypeptide(L)' 'AHMVPRLTSIRTPREEVGQRAAQVLLGLLDGVIQHPQVDLGFELVVRESS' A
#
# COMPACT_ATOMS: atom_id res chain seq x y z
N ALA A 1 7.71 8.81 -19.36
CA ALA A 1 6.62 8.18 -20.14
C ALA A 1 5.37 9.05 -20.00
N HIS A 2 4.79 9.54 -21.10
CA HIS A 2 3.48 10.21 -21.06
C HIS A 2 2.40 9.24 -21.54
N MET A 3 1.38 9.03 -20.70
CA MET A 3 0.17 8.29 -21.06
C MET A 3 -0.97 9.32 -21.09
N VAL A 4 -1.56 9.52 -22.27
CA VAL A 4 -2.67 10.46 -22.52
C VAL A 4 -3.81 9.66 -23.17
N PRO A 5 -5.04 9.73 -22.64
CA PRO A 5 -5.45 10.46 -21.44
C PRO A 5 -4.88 9.85 -20.15
N ARG A 6 -4.82 10.63 -19.07
CA ARG A 6 -4.39 10.13 -17.76
C ARG A 6 -5.42 9.14 -17.24
N LEU A 7 -4.96 7.93 -16.92
CA LEU A 7 -5.82 6.83 -16.52
C LEU A 7 -6.37 7.00 -15.09
N THR A 8 -7.65 6.73 -14.87
CA THR A 8 -8.26 6.49 -13.57
C THR A 8 -7.69 5.21 -12.97
N SER A 9 -7.18 5.26 -11.74
CA SER A 9 -6.40 4.15 -11.16
C SER A 9 -6.64 3.97 -9.67
N ILE A 10 -6.40 2.78 -9.15
CA ILE A 10 -6.30 2.55 -7.71
C ILE A 10 -4.91 2.96 -7.21
N ARG A 11 -4.86 3.79 -6.17
CA ARG A 11 -3.65 4.11 -5.41
C ARG A 11 -3.59 3.22 -4.18
N THR A 12 -2.61 2.34 -4.16
CA THR A 12 -2.21 1.58 -2.96
C THR A 12 -1.27 2.46 -2.11
N PRO A 13 -1.44 2.50 -0.77
CA PRO A 13 -0.59 3.29 0.12
C PRO A 13 0.80 2.64 0.31
N ARG A 14 1.65 2.72 -0.71
CA ARG A 14 2.93 1.97 -0.77
C ARG A 14 3.90 2.29 0.36
N GLU A 15 3.91 3.53 0.82
CA GLU A 15 4.75 3.95 1.96
C GLU A 15 4.33 3.24 3.25
N GLU A 16 3.02 3.28 3.56
CA GLU A 16 2.46 2.64 4.74
C GLU A 16 2.62 1.11 4.70
N VAL A 17 2.44 0.50 3.52
CA VAL A 17 2.75 -0.92 3.30
C VAL A 17 4.20 -1.23 3.68
N GLY A 18 5.16 -0.43 3.22
CA GLY A 18 6.58 -0.63 3.53
C GLY A 18 6.89 -0.45 5.01
N GLN A 19 6.35 0.61 5.62
CA GLN A 19 6.53 0.89 7.04
C GLN A 19 5.95 -0.24 7.90
N ARG A 20 4.73 -0.70 7.60
CA ARG A 20 4.08 -1.78 8.34
C ARG A 20 4.83 -3.10 8.17
N ALA A 21 5.29 -3.41 6.95
CA ALA A 21 6.08 -4.61 6.69
C ALA A 21 7.39 -4.61 7.49
N ALA A 22 8.09 -3.47 7.54
CA ALA A 22 9.32 -3.33 8.33
C ALA A 22 9.06 -3.55 9.83
N GLN A 23 8.00 -2.95 10.37
CA GLN A 23 7.61 -3.14 11.78
C GLN A 23 7.28 -4.59 12.10
N VAL A 24 6.53 -5.26 11.23
CA VAL A 24 6.21 -6.69 11.40
C VAL A 24 7.49 -7.52 11.40
N LEU A 25 8.40 -7.28 10.44
CA LEU A 25 9.66 -8.00 10.36
C LEU A 25 10.52 -7.83 11.62
N LEU A 26 10.67 -6.59 12.11
CA LEU A 26 11.41 -6.33 13.34
C LEU A 26 10.76 -7.02 14.55
N GLY A 27 9.44 -6.97 14.67
CA GLY A 27 8.72 -7.68 15.73
C GLY A 27 8.93 -9.19 15.68
N LEU A 28 8.99 -9.79 14.49
CA LEU A 28 9.30 -11.22 14.33
C LEU A 28 10.71 -11.56 14.78
N LEU A 29 11.70 -10.70 14.49
CA LEU A 29 13.08 -10.87 14.97
C LEU A 29 13.16 -10.81 16.50
N ASP A 30 12.33 -9.99 17.13
CA ASP A 30 12.22 -9.86 18.58
C ASP A 30 11.33 -10.96 19.23
N GLY A 31 10.83 -11.92 18.44
CA GLY A 31 9.97 -13.01 18.94
C GLY A 31 8.55 -12.58 19.29
N VAL A 32 8.11 -11.41 18.85
CA VAL A 32 6.76 -10.90 19.09
C VAL A 32 5.79 -11.50 18.07
N ILE A 33 4.73 -12.15 18.56
CA ILE A 33 3.66 -12.67 17.70
C ILE A 33 2.86 -11.50 17.13
N GLN A 34 2.85 -11.38 15.80
CA GLN A 34 2.12 -10.35 15.07
C GLN A 34 0.85 -10.92 14.42
N HIS A 35 -0.11 -10.04 14.14
CA HIS A 35 -1.30 -10.42 13.37
C HIS A 35 -0.90 -10.77 11.92
N PRO A 36 -1.38 -11.89 11.37
CA PRO A 36 -0.95 -12.38 10.06
C PRO A 36 -1.45 -11.51 8.89
N GLN A 37 -2.45 -10.65 9.12
CA GLN A 37 -3.06 -9.81 8.10
C GLN A 37 -3.36 -8.42 8.65
N VAL A 38 -3.09 -7.39 7.83
CA VAL A 38 -3.41 -5.99 8.12
C VAL A 38 -4.02 -5.40 6.86
N ASP A 39 -5.21 -4.83 6.98
CA ASP A 39 -5.82 -4.05 5.91
C ASP A 39 -5.38 -2.59 6.03
N LEU A 40 -4.85 -2.04 4.95
CA LEU A 40 -4.39 -0.65 4.84
C LEU A 40 -5.25 0.15 3.84
N GLY A 41 -6.25 -0.49 3.24
CA GLY A 41 -7.12 0.13 2.25
C GLY A 41 -6.41 0.55 0.95
N PHE A 42 -7.13 1.35 0.17
CA PHE A 42 -6.67 1.95 -1.07
C PHE A 42 -7.58 3.12 -1.44
N GLU A 43 -7.16 3.92 -2.42
CA GLU A 43 -7.94 5.06 -2.92
C GLU A 43 -8.19 4.96 -4.42
N LEU A 44 -9.40 5.32 -4.86
CA LEU A 44 -9.68 5.52 -6.28
C LEU A 44 -9.21 6.92 -6.71
N VAL A 45 -8.28 6.96 -7.66
CA VAL A 45 -7.80 8.21 -8.27
C VAL A 45 -8.46 8.39 -9.62
N VAL A 46 -9.54 9.17 -9.63
CA VAL A 46 -10.30 9.55 -10.82
C VAL A 46 -9.49 10.53 -11.67
N ARG A 47 -9.44 10.28 -12.98
CA ARG A 47 -8.77 11.12 -13.98
C ARG A 47 -9.61 11.17 -15.26
N GLU A 48 -8.97 11.41 -16.40
CA GLU A 48 -9.60 11.73 -17.68
C GLU A 48 -10.21 10.51 -18.38
N SER A 49 -9.92 9.29 -17.92
CA SER A 49 -10.38 8.04 -18.53
C SER A 49 -11.62 7.42 -17.84
N SER A 50 -12.39 8.24 -17.12
CA SER A 50 -13.57 7.80 -16.37
C SER A 50 -14.85 7.82 -17.18
#